data_AF-A0A651DZK9-F1
#
_entry.id   AF-A0A651DZK9-F1
#
_cell.length_a   1.000
_cell.length_b   1.000
_cell.length_c   1.000
_cell.angle_alpha   90.00
_cell.angle_beta   90.00
_cell.angle_gamma   90.00
#
_symmetry.space_group_name_H-M   'P 1'
#
loop_
_entity.id
_entity.type
_entity.pdbx_description
1 polymer ?
#
loop_
_entity_poly.entity_id
_entity_poly.type
_entity_poly.pdbx_seq_one_letter_code
_entity_poly.pdbx_strand_id
1 'polypeptide(L)'
;MNDTWLCPDLSLHWVLLQDPDGQCVWLRGKQVAVRHALTATEGYALRYFVGRFTIRLVQQMCRQEFSDLPDGFMADLLHKLVDLGILSVGDSAEEPSSAEDAETVAPLRPTTGPRLKASVHWIQTNDGHWILRNPEDVTFVQLNDVGKQIVEQLETEAPVAIASRYGVSIEEMRSLLQQLALTGMLEGTTPPKPPRKKFTPMQVLFFKLSLWNPDSFLADHIDRLRWIWTKTSWMLLCIALAGTGAIALHQRGNLLWTAQMFLTHLDMGTTITFGLLALAVVTLHELGHAFTLKHYGGIVPEMGFMFMFLMPVAYTNTTDQYSLPKRSQRMLVVGAGVLCQLIIATFAFWLWNSLAVGSWLWRMSFLLFAASVFTVAVNLNPLAKFDGYYLAVAATGINNLRQRSLQFYGDLLTGKPSQEQGGDRWILAVYAPFSFVYVLSVFGFLFLNVANWTLTYLPITSLVLLAIWGTYFYLAPDPKN
;
A
#
# COMPACT_ATOMS: atom_id res chain seq x y z
N MET A 1 21.50 45.70 -11.33
CA MET A 1 20.75 44.44 -11.53
C MET A 1 20.33 44.38 -12.99
N ASN A 2 20.56 43.26 -13.70
CA ASN A 2 20.21 43.11 -15.11
C ASN A 2 18.69 43.19 -15.31
N ASP A 3 18.24 43.93 -16.32
CA ASP A 3 16.84 44.26 -16.65
C ASP A 3 15.92 43.04 -16.94
N THR A 4 16.49 41.84 -17.01
CA THR A 4 15.83 40.60 -17.42
C THR A 4 15.67 39.57 -16.29
N TRP A 5 16.04 39.91 -15.06
CA TRP A 5 15.99 38.95 -13.96
C TRP A 5 14.54 38.61 -13.54
N LEU A 6 14.24 37.31 -13.49
CA LEU A 6 12.95 36.77 -13.07
C LEU A 6 12.84 36.80 -11.54
N CYS A 7 11.65 37.15 -11.03
CA CYS A 7 11.37 37.10 -9.61
C CYS A 7 11.34 35.64 -9.13
N PRO A 8 11.97 35.31 -8.00
CA PRO A 8 11.94 33.96 -7.45
C PRO A 8 10.51 33.51 -7.10
N ASP A 9 10.24 32.20 -7.21
CA ASP A 9 8.92 31.62 -6.86
C ASP A 9 8.86 31.29 -5.37
N LEU A 10 8.16 32.12 -4.61
CA LEU A 10 7.97 31.93 -3.16
C LEU A 10 6.70 31.11 -2.84
N SER A 11 5.83 30.86 -3.82
CA SER A 11 4.54 30.19 -3.62
C SER A 11 4.68 28.72 -3.21
N LEU A 12 5.83 28.10 -3.51
CA LEU A 12 6.10 26.71 -3.16
C LEU A 12 6.25 26.51 -1.64
N HIS A 13 6.90 27.45 -0.96
CA HIS A 13 7.28 27.31 0.46
C HIS A 13 6.56 28.28 1.40
N TRP A 14 5.99 29.38 0.88
CA TRP A 14 5.43 30.46 1.69
C TRP A 14 3.97 30.79 1.31
N VAL A 15 3.20 31.30 2.29
CA VAL A 15 1.82 31.78 2.12
C VAL A 15 1.71 33.18 2.68
N LEU A 16 1.11 34.09 1.90
CA LEU A 16 0.75 35.43 2.35
C LEU A 16 -0.61 35.38 3.06
N LEU A 17 -0.67 35.92 4.27
CA LEU A 17 -1.88 36.08 5.07
C LEU A 17 -2.09 37.58 5.32
N GLN A 18 -3.33 38.06 5.16
CA GLN A 18 -3.68 39.46 5.37
C GLN A 18 -4.44 39.59 6.70
N ASP A 19 -4.06 40.60 7.50
CA ASP A 19 -4.72 40.89 8.78
C ASP A 19 -6.09 41.55 8.55
N PRO A 20 -7.12 41.34 9.41
CA PRO A 20 -8.46 41.90 9.22
C PRO A 20 -8.50 43.44 9.20
N ASP A 21 -7.55 44.10 9.86
CA ASP A 21 -7.45 45.57 9.91
C ASP A 21 -6.66 46.17 8.71
N GLY A 22 -6.18 45.34 7.78
CA GLY A 22 -5.63 45.76 6.49
C GLY A 22 -4.26 46.45 6.52
N GLN A 23 -3.67 46.68 7.70
CA GLN A 23 -2.42 47.43 7.85
C GLN A 23 -1.12 46.60 7.72
N CYS A 24 -1.17 45.27 7.90
CA CYS A 24 0.00 44.39 7.85
C CYS A 24 -0.26 43.11 7.05
N VAL A 25 0.76 42.64 6.33
CA VAL A 25 0.75 41.37 5.58
C VAL A 25 1.77 40.43 6.21
N TRP A 26 1.37 39.20 6.49
CA TRP A 26 2.22 38.18 7.09
C TRP A 26 2.67 37.16 6.05
N LEU A 27 3.96 36.89 5.98
CA LEU A 27 4.50 35.77 5.22
C LEU A 27 4.75 34.59 6.17
N ARG A 28 4.06 33.46 5.93
CA ARG A 28 4.15 32.26 6.77
C ARG A 28 4.73 31.08 5.98
N GLY A 29 5.69 30.37 6.58
CA GLY A 29 6.23 29.13 6.02
C GLY A 29 5.20 28.00 6.04
N LYS A 30 5.08 27.22 4.95
CA LYS A 30 4.17 26.07 4.87
C LYS A 30 4.63 24.89 5.73
N GLN A 31 5.95 24.72 5.86
CA GLN A 31 6.57 23.58 6.56
C GLN A 31 7.21 23.98 7.90
N VAL A 32 7.46 25.27 8.11
CA VAL A 32 8.13 25.82 9.31
C VAL A 32 7.23 26.88 9.94
N ALA A 33 7.07 26.88 11.27
CA ALA A 33 6.20 27.80 12.00
C ALA A 33 6.76 29.23 12.14
N VAL A 34 7.47 29.73 11.13
CA VAL A 34 8.04 31.08 11.11
C VAL A 34 7.07 32.04 10.41
N ARG A 35 6.94 33.25 10.95
CA ARG A 35 6.09 34.33 10.42
C ARG A 35 6.91 35.62 10.35
N HIS A 36 6.90 36.27 9.21
CA HIS A 36 7.50 37.58 9.02
C HIS A 36 6.43 38.63 8.75
N ALA A 37 6.49 39.73 9.49
CA ALA A 37 5.64 40.89 9.24
C ALA A 37 6.22 41.72 8.09
N LEU A 38 5.39 42.04 7.12
CA LEU A 38 5.75 42.83 5.94
C LEU A 38 4.79 44.02 5.81
N THR A 39 5.29 45.09 5.19
CA THR A 39 4.46 46.26 4.90
C THR A 39 3.47 45.94 3.76
N ALA A 40 2.43 46.77 3.61
CA ALA A 40 1.42 46.57 2.57
C ALA A 40 2.02 46.61 1.15
N THR A 41 3.04 47.44 0.92
CA THR A 41 3.74 47.55 -0.36
C THR A 41 4.58 46.30 -0.66
N GLU A 42 5.28 45.76 0.33
CA GLU A 42 6.06 44.52 0.22
C GLU A 42 5.13 43.32 -0.01
N GLY A 43 4.02 43.24 0.72
CA GLY A 43 3.00 42.22 0.56
C GLY A 43 2.36 42.22 -0.83
N TYR A 44 2.15 43.39 -1.43
CA TYR A 44 1.65 43.51 -2.81
C TYR A 44 2.67 43.00 -3.83
N ALA A 45 3.94 43.41 -3.72
CA ALA A 45 5.01 42.96 -4.62
C ALA A 45 5.18 41.43 -4.59
N LEU A 46 5.14 40.82 -3.39
CA LEU A 46 5.30 39.38 -3.20
C LEU A 46 4.16 38.54 -3.78
N ARG A 47 2.99 39.11 -4.09
CA ARG A 47 1.93 38.38 -4.81
C ARG A 47 2.36 37.95 -6.21
N TYR A 48 3.34 38.65 -6.80
CA TYR A 48 3.85 38.39 -8.14
C TYR A 48 5.13 37.54 -8.14
N PHE A 49 5.60 37.08 -6.97
CA PHE A 49 6.76 36.20 -6.82
C PHE A 49 6.37 34.74 -7.05
N VAL A 50 5.93 34.45 -8.29
CA VAL A 50 5.48 33.13 -8.76
C VAL A 50 6.38 32.60 -9.89
N GLY A 51 7.62 33.10 -10.01
CA GLY A 51 8.58 32.62 -11.01
C GLY A 51 8.31 33.02 -12.46
N ARG A 52 7.34 33.92 -12.73
CA ARG A 52 6.89 34.29 -14.09
C ARG A 52 7.08 35.76 -14.46
N PHE A 53 7.24 36.64 -13.48
CA PHE A 53 7.33 38.07 -13.69
C PHE A 53 8.76 38.55 -13.51
N THR A 54 9.22 39.49 -14.33
CA THR A 54 10.54 40.12 -14.18
C THR A 54 10.49 41.19 -13.09
N ILE A 55 11.64 41.45 -12.44
CA ILE A 55 11.75 42.43 -11.36
C ILE A 55 11.25 43.81 -11.81
N ARG A 56 11.60 44.23 -13.03
CA ARG A 56 11.18 45.50 -13.62
C ARG A 56 9.67 45.60 -13.80
N LEU A 57 9.03 44.52 -14.26
CA LEU A 57 7.58 44.49 -14.45
C LEU A 57 6.85 44.59 -13.11
N VAL A 58 7.30 43.84 -12.09
CA VAL A 58 6.72 43.92 -10.74
C VAL A 58 6.91 45.32 -10.14
N GLN A 59 8.08 45.94 -10.33
CA GLN A 59 8.32 47.31 -9.87
C GLN A 59 7.39 48.32 -10.54
N GLN A 60 7.15 48.19 -11.85
CA GLN A 60 6.22 49.06 -12.59
C GLN A 60 4.77 48.89 -12.08
N MET A 61 4.35 47.66 -11.81
CA MET A 61 3.03 47.37 -11.23
C MET A 61 2.88 47.98 -9.83
N CYS A 62 3.92 47.90 -9.00
CA CYS A 62 3.89 48.51 -7.66
C CYS A 62 3.78 50.04 -7.72
N ARG A 63 4.45 50.71 -8.68
CA ARG A 63 4.34 52.17 -8.87
C ARG A 63 2.97 52.63 -9.38
N GLN A 64 2.27 51.78 -10.10
CA GLN A 64 0.90 52.10 -10.55
C GLN A 64 -0.09 52.07 -9.39
N GLU A 65 0.14 51.21 -8.39
CA GLU A 65 -0.72 51.08 -7.22
C GLU A 65 -0.34 52.05 -6.09
N PHE A 66 0.96 52.34 -5.91
CA PHE A 66 1.48 53.21 -4.85
C PHE A 66 2.35 54.33 -5.43
N SER A 67 1.90 55.58 -5.27
CA SER A 67 2.48 56.77 -5.89
C SER A 67 3.89 57.14 -5.41
N ASP A 68 4.28 56.72 -4.20
CA ASP A 68 5.51 57.15 -3.50
C ASP A 68 6.51 55.98 -3.30
N LEU A 69 6.91 55.29 -4.38
CA LEU A 69 7.86 54.16 -4.32
C LEU A 69 9.26 54.52 -4.83
N PRO A 70 10.33 54.25 -4.06
CA PRO A 70 11.72 54.49 -4.49
C PRO A 70 12.14 53.64 -5.70
N ASP A 71 13.07 54.17 -6.51
CA ASP A 71 13.64 53.46 -7.67
C ASP A 71 14.40 52.17 -7.30
N GLY A 72 14.85 52.04 -6.04
CA GLY A 72 15.56 50.86 -5.52
C GLY A 72 14.70 49.82 -4.79
N PHE A 73 13.38 50.05 -4.66
CA PHE A 73 12.51 49.27 -3.76
C PHE A 73 12.60 47.75 -3.93
N MET A 74 12.66 47.25 -5.17
CA MET A 74 12.75 45.80 -5.41
C MET A 74 14.09 45.21 -5.00
N ALA A 75 15.18 45.97 -5.12
CA ALA A 75 16.49 45.54 -4.67
C ALA A 75 16.52 45.47 -3.13
N ASP A 76 15.97 46.49 -2.47
CA ASP A 76 15.85 46.54 -1.01
C ASP A 76 14.97 45.40 -0.48
N LEU A 77 13.87 45.10 -1.16
CA LEU A 77 12.99 43.97 -0.82
C LEU A 77 13.71 42.62 -0.98
N LEU A 78 14.46 42.42 -2.06
CA LEU A 78 15.23 41.19 -2.26
C LEU A 78 16.33 41.04 -1.21
N HIS A 79 17.05 42.10 -0.87
CA HIS A 79 18.02 42.10 0.22
C HIS A 79 17.36 41.76 1.55
N LYS A 80 16.22 42.39 1.87
CA LYS A 80 15.45 42.09 3.08
C LYS A 80 15.00 40.63 3.14
N LEU A 81 14.60 40.02 2.01
CA LEU A 81 14.23 38.60 1.96
C LEU A 81 15.44 37.69 2.16
N VAL A 82 16.64 38.10 1.73
CA VAL A 82 17.90 37.39 2.01
C VAL A 82 18.26 37.49 3.49
N ASP A 83 18.16 38.68 4.08
CA ASP A 83 18.43 38.91 5.51
C ASP A 83 17.47 38.13 6.41
N LEU A 84 16.21 37.99 5.99
CA LEU A 84 15.21 37.16 6.66
C LEU A 84 15.41 35.65 6.46
N GLY A 85 16.44 35.24 5.69
CA GLY A 85 16.72 33.83 5.38
C GLY A 85 15.66 33.18 4.48
N ILE A 86 14.83 33.97 3.81
CA ILE A 86 13.77 33.49 2.90
C ILE A 86 14.37 33.16 1.52
N LEU A 87 15.39 33.90 1.10
CA LEU A 87 16.15 33.66 -0.12
C LEU A 87 17.63 33.45 0.22
N SER A 88 18.27 32.44 -0.36
CA SER A 88 19.72 32.26 -0.30
C SER A 88 20.35 32.81 -1.59
N VAL A 89 21.32 33.72 -1.48
CA VAL A 89 22.15 34.11 -2.63
C VAL A 89 23.15 32.99 -2.85
N GLY A 90 23.07 32.32 -4.00
CA GLY A 90 24.05 31.29 -4.36
C GLY A 90 25.36 31.95 -4.73
N ASP A 91 26.33 31.96 -3.83
CA ASP A 91 27.74 32.11 -4.23
C ASP A 91 28.14 30.88 -5.03
N SER A 92 28.65 31.17 -6.23
CA SER A 92 29.22 30.17 -7.11
C SER A 92 30.58 29.78 -6.54
N ALA A 93 30.72 28.51 -6.16
CA ALA A 93 31.98 27.79 -5.96
C ALA A 93 33.02 28.42 -5.00
N GLU A 94 33.13 27.88 -3.79
CA GLU A 94 34.40 27.82 -3.06
C GLU A 94 34.45 26.61 -2.09
N GLU A 95 35.65 26.12 -1.87
CA GLU A 95 36.08 24.75 -1.57
C GLU A 95 35.80 24.24 -0.13
N PRO A 96 35.77 22.91 0.09
CA PRO A 96 35.86 22.33 1.43
C PRO A 96 37.32 22.32 1.92
N SER A 97 37.62 23.21 2.86
CA SER A 97 38.81 23.13 3.71
C SER A 97 38.52 22.24 4.92
N SER A 98 38.94 20.97 4.87
CA SER A 98 39.68 20.29 5.94
C SER A 98 40.05 18.88 5.47
N ALA A 99 41.34 18.60 5.57
CA ALA A 99 41.97 17.32 5.25
C ALA A 99 41.63 16.24 6.29
N GLU A 100 41.96 14.99 5.92
CA GLU A 100 41.75 13.70 6.61
C GLU A 100 40.41 13.06 6.16
N ASP A 101 40.33 12.10 5.23
CA ASP A 101 41.22 10.99 4.90
C ASP A 101 41.13 10.63 3.42
N ALA A 102 42.27 10.31 2.81
CA ALA A 102 42.36 9.88 1.42
C ALA A 102 42.11 8.38 1.28
N GLU A 103 40.96 7.99 0.73
CA GLU A 103 40.83 6.72 0.01
C GLU A 103 40.18 6.93 -1.36
N THR A 104 40.95 6.56 -2.38
CA THR A 104 40.71 6.52 -3.82
C THR A 104 39.27 6.25 -4.29
N VAL A 105 38.66 7.22 -4.97
CA VAL A 105 37.51 7.00 -5.87
C VAL A 105 37.78 7.65 -7.24
N ALA A 106 37.58 6.86 -8.29
CA ALA A 106 37.82 7.18 -9.72
C ALA A 106 36.97 8.37 -10.23
N PRO A 107 37.34 9.03 -11.35
CA PRO A 107 36.80 10.35 -11.72
C PRO A 107 35.35 10.30 -12.22
N LEU A 108 34.49 11.13 -11.63
CA LEU A 108 33.11 11.39 -12.05
C LEU A 108 33.08 12.14 -13.40
N ARG A 109 32.43 11.55 -14.41
CA ARG A 109 32.02 12.24 -15.65
C ARG A 109 30.82 13.17 -15.38
N PRO A 110 30.71 14.32 -16.06
CA PRO A 110 29.59 15.25 -15.86
C PRO A 110 28.30 14.62 -16.40
N THR A 111 27.28 14.48 -15.55
CA THR A 111 25.97 13.92 -15.90
C THR A 111 24.91 14.99 -15.94
N THR A 112 24.24 15.12 -17.09
CA THR A 112 23.19 16.11 -17.35
C THR A 112 21.77 15.61 -17.04
N GLY A 113 21.59 14.36 -16.59
CA GLY A 113 20.29 13.75 -16.32
C GLY A 113 20.23 12.96 -15.00
N PRO A 114 19.02 12.67 -14.49
CA PRO A 114 18.81 11.89 -13.26
C PRO A 114 19.19 10.42 -13.48
N ARG A 115 20.06 9.88 -12.61
CA ARG A 115 20.54 8.50 -12.67
C ARG A 115 19.63 7.52 -11.94
N LEU A 116 19.58 6.28 -12.44
CA LEU A 116 18.96 5.15 -11.76
C LEU A 116 19.88 4.62 -10.67
N LYS A 117 19.30 4.08 -9.58
CA LYS A 117 20.08 3.38 -8.56
C LYS A 117 20.71 2.11 -9.14
N ALA A 118 21.93 1.78 -8.72
CA ALA A 118 22.64 0.59 -9.17
C ALA A 118 21.92 -0.74 -8.85
N SER A 119 21.06 -0.77 -7.82
CA SER A 119 20.27 -1.94 -7.41
C SER A 119 19.09 -2.23 -8.33
N VAL A 120 18.70 -1.27 -9.17
CA VAL A 120 17.53 -1.37 -10.04
C VAL A 120 17.84 -2.22 -11.25
N HIS A 121 16.93 -3.12 -11.61
CA HIS A 121 17.08 -4.00 -12.77
C HIS A 121 15.78 -4.16 -13.55
N TRP A 122 15.94 -4.40 -14.86
CA TRP A 122 14.83 -4.65 -15.77
C TRP A 122 14.45 -6.12 -15.79
N ILE A 123 13.15 -6.38 -15.74
CA ILE A 123 12.56 -7.71 -15.92
C ILE A 123 11.61 -7.65 -17.11
N GLN A 124 11.83 -8.54 -18.09
CA GLN A 124 10.94 -8.67 -19.24
C GLN A 124 9.74 -9.54 -18.87
N THR A 125 8.54 -9.03 -19.12
CA THR A 125 7.30 -9.79 -18.92
C THR A 125 6.90 -10.46 -20.24
N ASN A 126 6.30 -11.65 -20.17
CA ASN A 126 5.74 -12.34 -21.35
C ASN A 126 4.60 -11.55 -22.02
N ASP A 127 4.03 -10.56 -21.32
CA ASP A 127 2.88 -9.76 -21.75
C ASP A 127 3.28 -8.51 -22.58
N GLY A 128 4.54 -8.42 -23.04
CA GLY A 128 5.03 -7.31 -23.87
C GLY A 128 5.31 -6.00 -23.13
N HIS A 129 5.47 -6.05 -21.81
CA HIS A 129 5.77 -4.90 -20.96
C HIS A 129 7.01 -5.18 -20.10
N TRP A 130 7.73 -4.12 -19.72
CA TRP A 130 8.93 -4.17 -18.89
C TRP A 130 8.61 -3.76 -17.46
N ILE A 131 9.24 -4.45 -16.50
CA ILE A 131 9.15 -4.11 -15.08
C ILE A 131 10.51 -3.62 -14.63
N LEU A 132 10.56 -2.39 -14.12
CA LEU A 132 11.70 -1.84 -13.42
C LEU A 132 11.54 -2.18 -11.93
N ARG A 133 12.40 -3.05 -11.39
CA ARG A 133 12.32 -3.52 -9.99
C ARG A 133 13.44 -2.92 -9.17
N ASN A 134 13.10 -2.33 -8.03
CA ASN A 134 14.04 -1.92 -6.99
C ASN A 134 13.96 -2.90 -5.81
N PRO A 135 14.98 -3.75 -5.61
CA PRO A 135 15.00 -4.74 -4.54
C PRO A 135 15.24 -4.13 -3.15
N GLU A 136 15.84 -2.95 -3.04
CA GLU A 136 16.12 -2.30 -1.74
C GLU A 136 14.84 -1.76 -1.09
N ASP A 137 14.01 -1.09 -1.89
CA ASP A 137 12.76 -0.49 -1.43
C ASP A 137 11.54 -1.42 -1.67
N VAL A 138 11.75 -2.56 -2.33
CA VAL A 138 10.71 -3.53 -2.72
C VAL A 138 9.57 -2.85 -3.52
N THR A 139 9.97 -2.03 -4.48
CA THR A 139 9.06 -1.29 -5.38
C THR A 139 9.27 -1.72 -6.83
N PHE A 140 8.23 -1.51 -7.64
CA PHE A 140 8.29 -1.80 -9.08
C PHE A 140 7.50 -0.77 -9.88
N VAL A 141 7.93 -0.55 -11.12
CA VAL A 141 7.22 0.29 -12.12
C VAL A 141 7.06 -0.51 -13.41
N GLN A 142 5.86 -0.50 -13.99
CA GLN A 142 5.55 -1.13 -15.27
C GLN A 142 5.63 -0.10 -16.39
N LEU A 143 6.40 -0.40 -17.43
CA LEU A 143 6.63 0.48 -18.57
C LEU A 143 6.52 -0.28 -19.90
N ASN A 144 6.07 0.42 -20.93
CA ASN A 144 6.06 -0.08 -22.31
C ASN A 144 7.46 0.05 -22.93
N ASP A 145 7.68 -0.50 -24.13
CA ASP A 145 8.97 -0.43 -24.82
C ASP A 145 9.50 1.02 -24.97
N VAL A 146 8.60 1.97 -25.30
CA VAL A 146 8.96 3.40 -25.39
C VAL A 146 9.39 3.94 -24.03
N GLY A 147 8.67 3.59 -22.96
CA GLY A 147 9.00 4.02 -21.61
C GLY A 147 10.35 3.48 -21.14
N LYS A 148 10.69 2.24 -21.49
CA LYS A 148 12.01 1.66 -21.21
C LYS A 148 13.13 2.45 -21.88
N GLN A 149 12.99 2.74 -23.18
CA GLN A 149 14.00 3.49 -23.94
C GLN A 149 14.20 4.91 -23.38
N ILE A 150 13.11 5.57 -22.99
CA ILE A 150 13.16 6.87 -22.32
C ILE A 150 13.99 6.77 -21.04
N VAL A 151 13.72 5.77 -20.20
CA VAL A 151 14.39 5.60 -18.90
C VAL A 151 15.87 5.24 -19.05
N GLU A 152 16.24 4.41 -20.02
CA GLU A 152 17.65 4.11 -20.32
C GLU A 152 18.42 5.34 -20.82
N GLN A 153 17.75 6.27 -21.50
CA GLN A 153 18.37 7.51 -21.99
C GLN A 153 18.44 8.63 -20.94
N LEU A 154 17.74 8.52 -19.80
CA LEU A 154 17.77 9.51 -18.71
C LEU A 154 19.18 9.67 -18.12
N GLU A 155 20.03 8.63 -18.20
CA GLU A 155 21.41 8.70 -17.70
C GLU A 155 22.34 9.52 -18.61
N THR A 156 21.99 9.63 -19.90
CA THR A 156 22.86 10.20 -20.94
C THR A 156 22.38 11.55 -21.47
N GLU A 157 21.07 11.80 -21.49
CA GLU A 157 20.47 12.98 -22.10
C GLU A 157 19.54 13.73 -21.13
N ALA A 158 19.35 15.03 -21.36
CA ALA A 158 18.43 15.84 -20.56
C ALA A 158 16.96 15.46 -20.87
N PRO A 159 16.06 15.40 -19.87
CA PRO A 159 14.67 14.96 -20.06
C PRO A 159 13.88 15.72 -21.14
N VAL A 160 14.20 16.99 -21.37
CA VAL A 160 13.56 17.85 -22.38
C VAL A 160 13.93 17.43 -23.80
N ALA A 161 15.17 16.96 -24.02
CA ALA A 161 15.63 16.48 -25.33
C ALA A 161 15.03 15.11 -25.66
N ILE A 162 14.85 14.25 -24.65
CA ILE A 162 14.21 12.94 -24.81
C ILE A 162 12.72 13.11 -25.15
N ALA A 163 12.03 14.04 -24.48
CA ALA A 163 10.62 14.32 -24.73
C ALA A 163 10.35 14.74 -26.19
N SER A 164 11.20 15.60 -26.77
CA SER A 164 11.05 16.03 -28.16
C SER A 164 11.36 14.91 -29.17
N ARG A 165 12.32 14.02 -28.88
CA ARG A 165 12.68 12.88 -29.75
C ARG A 165 11.58 11.82 -29.84
N TYR A 166 10.93 11.50 -28.71
CA TYR A 166 9.88 10.47 -28.65
C TYR A 166 8.46 11.01 -28.84
N GLY A 167 8.30 12.32 -29.04
CA GLY A 167 6.99 12.96 -29.19
C GLY A 167 6.14 12.90 -27.92
N VAL A 168 6.77 12.79 -26.75
CA VAL A 168 6.10 12.72 -25.44
C VAL A 168 5.91 14.14 -24.91
N SER A 169 4.75 14.44 -24.34
CA SER A 169 4.51 15.74 -23.74
C SER A 169 5.39 15.98 -22.50
N ILE A 170 5.71 17.23 -22.22
CA ILE A 170 6.51 17.60 -21.03
C ILE A 170 5.81 17.13 -19.74
N GLU A 171 4.47 17.14 -19.73
CA GLU A 171 3.68 16.70 -18.57
C GLU A 171 3.76 15.17 -18.37
N GLU A 172 3.70 14.39 -19.45
CA GLU A 172 3.89 12.93 -19.38
C GLU A 172 5.30 12.58 -18.90
N MET A 173 6.34 13.29 -19.38
CA MET A 173 7.71 13.13 -18.90
C MET A 173 7.84 13.48 -17.42
N ARG A 174 7.22 14.58 -16.98
CA ARG A 174 7.20 14.99 -15.58
C ARG A 174 6.50 13.94 -14.70
N SER A 175 5.36 13.42 -15.15
CA SER A 175 4.63 12.35 -14.46
C SER A 175 5.48 11.09 -14.33
N LEU A 176 6.18 10.69 -15.40
CA LEU A 176 7.10 9.54 -15.37
C LEU A 176 8.24 9.75 -14.37
N LEU A 177 8.91 10.91 -14.40
CA LEU A 177 9.97 11.23 -13.44
C LEU A 177 9.46 11.25 -12.00
N GLN A 178 8.25 11.79 -11.78
CA GLN A 178 7.61 11.79 -10.48
C GLN A 178 7.30 10.35 -10.02
N GLN A 179 6.84 9.47 -10.90
CA GLN A 179 6.61 8.07 -10.58
C GLN A 179 7.91 7.34 -10.21
N LEU A 180 8.99 7.56 -10.97
CA LEU A 180 10.32 6.99 -10.68
C LEU A 180 10.88 7.50 -9.34
N ALA A 181 10.72 8.79 -9.04
CA ALA A 181 11.13 9.37 -7.76
C ALA A 181 10.30 8.83 -6.59
N LEU A 182 8.98 8.75 -6.74
CA LEU A 182 8.07 8.23 -5.70
C LEU A 182 8.29 6.74 -5.40
N THR A 183 8.76 5.98 -6.38
CA THR A 183 9.10 4.57 -6.23
C THR A 183 10.55 4.35 -5.82
N GLY A 184 11.34 5.41 -5.63
CA GLY A 184 12.73 5.32 -5.18
C GLY A 184 13.68 4.73 -6.23
N MET A 185 13.36 4.83 -7.53
CA MET A 185 14.16 4.26 -8.62
C MET A 185 15.38 5.12 -8.97
N LEU A 186 15.34 6.42 -8.65
CA LEU A 186 16.40 7.37 -8.95
C LEU A 186 17.38 7.50 -7.78
N GLU A 187 18.65 7.77 -8.06
CA GLU A 187 19.66 8.08 -7.04
C GLU A 187 19.21 9.26 -6.17
N GLY A 188 19.41 9.15 -4.85
CA GLY A 188 18.99 10.18 -3.88
C GLY A 188 17.49 10.23 -3.58
N THR A 189 16.67 9.36 -4.18
CA THR A 189 15.23 9.27 -3.88
C THR A 189 14.90 8.06 -3.02
N THR A 190 13.99 8.25 -2.06
CA THR A 190 13.41 7.16 -1.25
C THR A 190 11.90 7.27 -1.30
N PRO A 191 11.16 6.14 -1.32
CA PRO A 191 9.71 6.18 -1.33
C PRO A 191 9.19 6.93 -0.08
N PRO A 192 8.19 7.81 -0.23
CA PRO A 192 7.68 8.61 0.87
C PRO A 192 7.06 7.69 1.93
N LYS A 193 7.53 7.81 3.17
CA LYS A 193 6.91 7.09 4.31
C LYS A 193 5.46 7.57 4.46
N PRO A 194 4.50 6.66 4.69
CA PRO A 194 3.11 7.05 4.87
C PRO A 194 2.99 8.03 6.05
N PRO A 195 2.21 9.12 5.91
CA PRO A 195 2.08 10.11 6.97
C PRO A 195 1.52 9.45 8.24
N ARG A 196 2.08 9.79 9.41
CA ARG A 196 1.56 9.35 10.71
C ARG A 196 0.15 9.91 10.87
N LYS A 197 -0.87 9.06 10.66
CA LYS A 197 -2.27 9.43 10.87
C LYS A 197 -2.47 9.73 12.36
N LYS A 198 -3.31 10.74 12.68
CA LYS A 198 -3.74 10.98 14.06
C LYS A 198 -4.38 9.70 14.61
N PHE A 199 -4.14 9.41 15.90
CA PHE A 199 -4.71 8.25 16.57
C PHE A 199 -6.24 8.33 16.50
N THR A 200 -6.87 7.32 15.90
CA THR A 200 -8.32 7.13 15.94
C THR A 200 -8.61 5.85 16.72
N PRO A 201 -9.67 5.78 17.54
CA PRO A 201 -10.00 4.57 18.31
C PRO A 201 -10.18 3.33 17.42
N MET A 202 -10.55 3.53 16.15
CA MET A 202 -10.61 2.45 15.15
C MET A 202 -9.23 1.83 14.85
N GLN A 203 -8.11 2.53 15.05
CA GLN A 203 -6.75 1.97 14.91
C GLN A 203 -6.41 0.97 16.02
N VAL A 204 -7.05 1.05 17.20
CA VAL A 204 -6.88 0.03 18.25
C VAL A 204 -7.48 -1.31 17.82
N LEU A 205 -8.55 -1.26 17.02
CA LEU A 205 -9.19 -2.46 16.46
C LEU A 205 -8.43 -3.01 15.24
N PHE A 206 -7.63 -2.17 14.57
CA PHE A 206 -6.91 -2.50 13.34
C PHE A 206 -5.48 -1.95 13.38
N PHE A 207 -4.56 -2.73 13.96
CA PHE A 207 -3.14 -2.39 13.94
C PHE A 207 -2.28 -3.55 13.43
N LYS A 208 -1.12 -3.19 12.89
CA LYS A 208 -0.15 -4.12 12.31
C LYS A 208 1.10 -4.14 13.17
N LEU A 209 1.52 -5.33 13.56
CA LEU A 209 2.75 -5.61 14.29
C LEU A 209 3.69 -6.39 13.37
N SER A 210 4.67 -5.70 12.81
CA SER A 210 5.76 -6.34 12.07
C SER A 210 6.68 -7.03 13.07
N LEU A 211 6.87 -8.34 12.92
CA LEU A 211 7.68 -9.13 13.86
C LEU A 211 9.15 -9.14 13.45
N TRP A 212 9.42 -9.46 12.19
CA TRP A 212 10.77 -9.68 11.68
C TRP A 212 10.81 -9.67 10.15
N ASN A 213 12.02 -9.58 9.60
CA ASN A 213 12.31 -9.79 8.18
C ASN A 213 12.70 -11.28 7.96
N PRO A 214 11.85 -12.08 7.29
CA PRO A 214 12.08 -13.51 7.09
C PRO A 214 12.97 -13.83 5.87
N ASP A 215 13.39 -12.84 5.08
CA ASP A 215 13.94 -13.08 3.74
C ASP A 215 15.18 -13.99 3.72
N SER A 216 16.09 -13.79 4.68
CA SER A 216 17.29 -14.63 4.86
C SER A 216 16.94 -16.04 5.28
N PHE A 217 16.06 -16.19 6.28
CA PHE A 217 15.56 -17.49 6.72
C PHE A 217 14.90 -18.27 5.57
N LEU A 218 14.09 -17.60 4.75
CA LEU A 218 13.46 -18.22 3.58
C LEU A 218 14.50 -18.64 2.54
N ALA A 219 15.53 -17.81 2.29
CA ALA A 219 16.62 -18.13 1.37
C ALA A 219 17.39 -19.38 1.79
N ASP A 220 17.67 -19.55 3.09
CA ASP A 220 18.43 -20.69 3.60
C ASP A 220 17.65 -22.03 3.51
N HIS A 221 16.32 -21.97 3.52
CA HIS A 221 15.46 -23.15 3.57
C HIS A 221 14.81 -23.50 2.22
N ILE A 222 14.75 -22.56 1.27
CA ILE A 222 14.01 -22.76 0.02
C ILE A 222 14.55 -23.92 -0.80
N ASP A 223 15.88 -24.12 -0.82
CA ASP A 223 16.53 -25.15 -1.62
C ASP A 223 16.14 -26.56 -1.18
N ARG A 224 15.91 -26.76 0.12
CA ARG A 224 15.42 -28.03 0.68
C ARG A 224 13.95 -28.29 0.35
N LEU A 225 13.20 -27.25 0.02
CA LEU A 225 11.76 -27.32 -0.26
C LEU A 225 11.43 -27.29 -1.76
N ARG A 226 12.41 -27.05 -2.65
CA ARG A 226 12.19 -26.95 -4.11
C ARG A 226 11.47 -28.16 -4.71
N TRP A 227 11.58 -29.34 -4.08
CA TRP A 227 10.86 -30.55 -4.51
C TRP A 227 9.33 -30.40 -4.49
N ILE A 228 8.78 -29.50 -3.66
CA ILE A 228 7.33 -29.22 -3.58
C ILE A 228 6.77 -28.71 -4.91
N TRP A 229 7.54 -27.90 -5.64
CA TRP A 229 7.12 -27.31 -6.92
C TRP A 229 7.37 -28.22 -8.14
N THR A 230 7.74 -29.49 -7.92
CA THR A 230 7.94 -30.46 -9.01
C THR A 230 6.61 -31.01 -9.52
N LYS A 231 6.59 -31.48 -10.79
CA LYS A 231 5.40 -32.11 -11.40
C LYS A 231 4.90 -33.32 -10.61
N THR A 232 5.81 -34.10 -10.04
CA THR A 232 5.48 -35.28 -9.23
C THR A 232 4.74 -34.88 -7.96
N SER A 233 5.23 -33.88 -7.23
CA SER A 233 4.57 -33.35 -6.04
C SER A 233 3.18 -32.81 -6.35
N TRP A 234 3.02 -32.10 -7.46
CA TRP A 234 1.71 -31.64 -7.94
C TRP A 234 0.75 -32.79 -8.24
N MET A 235 1.21 -33.83 -8.93
CA MET A 235 0.40 -35.00 -9.23
C MET A 235 -0.04 -35.72 -7.94
N LEU A 236 0.89 -35.93 -7.00
CA LEU A 236 0.58 -36.53 -5.70
C LEU A 236 -0.41 -35.70 -4.90
N LEU A 237 -0.25 -34.36 -4.90
CA LEU A 237 -1.18 -33.45 -4.25
C LEU A 237 -2.59 -33.55 -4.85
N CYS A 238 -2.70 -33.55 -6.18
CA CYS A 238 -4.00 -33.70 -6.86
C CYS A 238 -4.67 -35.04 -6.53
N ILE A 239 -3.91 -36.14 -6.52
CA ILE A 239 -4.42 -37.47 -6.14
C ILE A 239 -4.89 -37.47 -4.68
N ALA A 240 -4.08 -36.91 -3.77
CA ALA A 240 -4.43 -36.83 -2.35
C ALA A 240 -5.69 -35.99 -2.12
N LEU A 241 -5.82 -34.83 -2.77
CA LEU A 241 -7.01 -33.97 -2.67
C LEU A 241 -8.25 -34.66 -3.26
N ALA A 242 -8.13 -35.30 -4.43
CA ALA A 242 -9.22 -36.03 -5.06
C ALA A 242 -9.68 -37.21 -4.21
N GLY A 243 -8.75 -37.99 -3.64
CA GLY A 243 -9.05 -39.10 -2.73
C GLY A 243 -9.73 -38.61 -1.45
N THR A 244 -9.21 -37.54 -0.85
CA THR A 244 -9.81 -36.90 0.33
C THR A 244 -11.23 -36.44 0.04
N GLY A 245 -11.46 -35.77 -1.08
CA GLY A 245 -12.78 -35.32 -1.51
C GLY A 245 -13.76 -36.48 -1.74
N ALA A 246 -13.32 -37.54 -2.42
CA ALA A 246 -14.13 -38.73 -2.68
C ALA A 246 -14.56 -39.43 -1.37
N ILE A 247 -13.62 -39.64 -0.44
CA ILE A 247 -13.90 -40.25 0.86
C ILE A 247 -14.79 -39.33 1.70
N ALA A 248 -14.49 -38.03 1.76
CA ALA A 248 -15.31 -37.06 2.49
C ALA A 248 -16.77 -37.03 2.01
N LEU A 249 -16.98 -37.10 0.68
CA LEU A 249 -18.32 -37.19 0.09
C LEU A 249 -19.01 -38.52 0.43
N HIS A 250 -18.29 -39.63 0.36
CA HIS A 250 -18.81 -40.95 0.73
C HIS A 250 -19.27 -40.98 2.19
N GLN A 251 -18.49 -40.39 3.11
CA GLN A 251 -18.77 -40.36 4.54
C GLN A 251 -19.42 -39.06 5.04
N ARG A 252 -20.08 -38.32 4.15
CA ARG A 252 -20.68 -37.01 4.47
C ARG A 252 -21.57 -37.04 5.71
N GLY A 253 -22.28 -38.15 5.96
CA GLY A 253 -23.10 -38.33 7.16
C GLY A 253 -22.29 -38.28 8.45
N ASN A 254 -21.17 -39.01 8.51
CA ASN A 254 -20.28 -39.02 9.68
C ASN A 254 -19.61 -37.65 9.88
N LEU A 255 -19.24 -36.99 8.78
CA LEU A 255 -18.63 -35.67 8.83
C LEU A 255 -19.60 -34.63 9.41
N LEU A 256 -20.84 -34.60 8.89
CA LEU A 256 -21.89 -33.69 9.37
C LEU A 256 -22.31 -34.00 10.81
N TRP A 257 -22.42 -35.28 11.18
CA TRP A 257 -22.71 -35.69 12.55
C TRP A 257 -21.61 -35.22 13.51
N THR A 258 -20.34 -35.40 13.14
CA THR A 258 -19.20 -34.97 13.97
C THR A 258 -19.17 -33.44 14.09
N ALA A 259 -19.40 -32.73 12.98
CA ALA A 259 -19.52 -31.27 13.00
C ALA A 259 -20.65 -30.81 13.95
N GLN A 260 -21.83 -31.44 13.86
CA GLN A 260 -22.97 -31.13 14.72
C GLN A 260 -22.67 -31.42 16.20
N MET A 261 -21.97 -32.50 16.50
CA MET A 261 -21.51 -32.83 17.86
C MET A 261 -20.66 -31.71 18.46
N PHE A 262 -19.66 -31.21 17.72
CA PHE A 262 -18.85 -30.09 18.17
C PHE A 262 -19.63 -28.78 18.27
N LEU A 263 -20.50 -28.49 17.31
CA LEU A 263 -21.32 -27.27 17.30
C LEU A 263 -22.32 -27.21 18.46
N THR A 264 -22.91 -28.35 18.83
CA THR A 264 -23.87 -28.44 19.94
C THR A 264 -23.21 -28.43 21.32
N HIS A 265 -21.93 -28.80 21.38
CA HIS A 265 -21.13 -28.80 22.61
C HIS A 265 -19.98 -27.78 22.54
N LEU A 266 -20.24 -26.61 21.94
CA LEU A 266 -19.29 -25.50 21.91
C LEU A 266 -19.12 -24.93 23.32
N ASP A 267 -18.07 -25.38 23.99
CA ASP A 267 -17.57 -24.75 25.21
C ASP A 267 -16.46 -23.75 24.89
N MET A 268 -16.06 -22.98 25.90
CA MET A 268 -14.96 -22.02 25.76
C MET A 268 -13.64 -22.72 25.39
N GLY A 269 -13.41 -23.93 25.91
CA GLY A 269 -12.21 -24.71 25.62
C GLY A 269 -12.09 -25.10 24.14
N THR A 270 -13.14 -25.66 23.54
CA THR A 270 -13.18 -26.00 22.11
C THR A 270 -13.09 -24.76 21.23
N THR A 271 -13.74 -23.67 21.62
CA THR A 271 -13.69 -22.39 20.88
C THR A 271 -12.28 -21.80 20.84
N ILE A 272 -11.60 -21.73 21.99
CA ILE A 272 -10.21 -21.25 22.07
C ILE A 272 -9.29 -22.18 21.28
N THR A 273 -9.47 -23.50 21.42
CA THR A 273 -8.68 -24.50 20.69
C THR A 273 -8.84 -24.33 19.18
N PHE A 274 -10.08 -24.17 18.69
CA PHE A 274 -10.34 -23.91 17.28
C PHE A 274 -9.69 -22.60 16.81
N GLY A 275 -9.79 -21.53 17.60
CA GLY A 275 -9.16 -20.25 17.29
C GLY A 275 -7.63 -20.35 17.17
N LEU A 276 -6.98 -21.08 18.08
CA LEU A 276 -5.54 -21.32 18.05
C LEU A 276 -5.12 -22.17 16.84
N LEU A 277 -5.88 -23.22 16.51
CA LEU A 277 -5.63 -24.04 15.32
C LEU A 277 -5.84 -23.23 14.05
N ALA A 278 -6.88 -22.40 13.96
CA ALA A 278 -7.10 -21.50 12.85
C ALA A 278 -5.96 -20.49 12.69
N LEU A 279 -5.47 -19.90 13.78
CA LEU A 279 -4.31 -19.01 13.75
C LEU A 279 -3.04 -19.72 13.26
N ALA A 280 -2.81 -20.96 13.70
CA ALA A 280 -1.68 -21.77 13.23
C ALA A 280 -1.80 -22.07 11.73
N VAL A 281 -2.99 -22.44 11.25
CA VAL A 281 -3.27 -22.66 9.83
C VAL A 281 -3.03 -21.39 9.01
N VAL A 282 -3.50 -20.24 9.47
CA VAL A 282 -3.30 -18.95 8.78
C VAL A 282 -1.81 -18.57 8.79
N THR A 283 -1.07 -18.86 9.86
CA THR A 283 0.38 -18.62 9.89
C THR A 283 1.12 -19.48 8.86
N LEU A 284 0.74 -20.75 8.70
CA LEU A 284 1.29 -21.63 7.67
C LEU A 284 0.87 -21.22 6.25
N HIS A 285 -0.36 -20.73 6.08
CA HIS A 285 -0.85 -20.14 4.83
C HIS A 285 0.03 -18.96 4.39
N GLU A 286 0.32 -18.04 5.30
CA GLU A 286 1.19 -16.89 5.09
C GLU A 286 2.62 -17.32 4.71
N LEU A 287 3.17 -18.32 5.40
CA LEU A 287 4.44 -18.95 5.02
C LEU A 287 4.40 -19.58 3.62
N GLY A 288 3.26 -20.17 3.22
CA GLY A 288 3.06 -20.72 1.89
C GLY A 288 3.26 -19.68 0.78
N HIS A 289 2.70 -18.48 0.97
CA HIS A 289 2.96 -17.35 0.07
C HIS A 289 4.44 -16.96 0.07
N ALA A 290 5.04 -16.82 1.25
CA ALA A 290 6.43 -16.39 1.42
C ALA A 290 7.42 -17.34 0.72
N PHE A 291 7.30 -18.65 0.97
CA PHE A 291 8.14 -19.67 0.34
C PHE A 291 7.92 -19.75 -1.17
N THR A 292 6.69 -19.61 -1.65
CA THR A 292 6.41 -19.64 -3.10
C THR A 292 6.96 -18.40 -3.80
N LEU A 293 6.88 -17.23 -3.17
CA LEU A 293 7.52 -16.02 -3.70
C LEU A 293 9.04 -16.17 -3.73
N LYS A 294 9.63 -16.72 -2.66
CA LYS A 294 11.08 -16.97 -2.59
C LYS A 294 11.54 -18.00 -3.61
N HIS A 295 10.74 -19.04 -3.88
CA HIS A 295 11.01 -20.03 -4.93
C HIS A 295 11.23 -19.38 -6.31
N TYR A 296 10.51 -18.30 -6.61
CA TYR A 296 10.62 -17.56 -7.86
C TYR A 296 11.61 -16.38 -7.80
N GLY A 297 12.40 -16.25 -6.73
CA GLY A 297 13.40 -15.19 -6.58
C GLY A 297 12.84 -13.84 -6.10
N GLY A 298 11.62 -13.83 -5.56
CA GLY A 298 11.05 -12.66 -4.90
C GLY A 298 11.63 -12.41 -3.52
N ILE A 299 11.44 -11.19 -3.02
CA ILE A 299 11.87 -10.72 -1.70
C ILE A 299 10.65 -10.64 -0.77
N VAL A 300 10.81 -11.10 0.47
CA VAL A 300 9.78 -11.00 1.51
C VAL A 300 10.28 -10.06 2.62
N PRO A 301 9.98 -8.75 2.57
CA PRO A 301 10.61 -7.78 3.46
C PRO A 301 10.14 -7.89 4.91
N GLU A 302 8.93 -8.38 5.15
CA GLU A 302 8.35 -8.46 6.49
C GLU A 302 7.30 -9.56 6.63
N MET A 303 7.24 -10.14 7.82
CA MET A 303 6.15 -11.00 8.30
C MET A 303 5.79 -10.61 9.72
N GLY A 304 4.51 -10.77 10.08
CA GLY A 304 4.05 -10.46 11.43
C GLY A 304 2.60 -10.80 11.69
N PHE A 305 2.00 -10.08 12.64
CA PHE A 305 0.58 -10.18 12.97
C PHE A 305 -0.13 -8.87 12.71
N MET A 306 -1.33 -8.95 12.15
CA MET A 306 -2.29 -7.87 12.09
C MET A 306 -3.44 -8.22 13.02
N PHE A 307 -3.85 -7.27 13.86
CA PHE A 307 -5.00 -7.43 14.73
C PHE A 307 -6.21 -6.86 14.04
N MET A 308 -7.25 -7.68 13.88
CA MET A 308 -8.52 -7.30 13.29
C MET A 308 -9.62 -7.54 14.32
N PHE A 309 -10.24 -6.47 14.82
CA PHE A 309 -11.17 -6.54 15.97
C PHE A 309 -10.56 -7.27 17.18
N LEU A 310 -9.30 -6.95 17.50
CA LEU A 310 -8.50 -7.59 18.57
C LEU A 310 -8.19 -9.09 18.35
N MET A 311 -8.60 -9.68 17.23
CA MET A 311 -8.19 -11.03 16.86
C MET A 311 -6.88 -10.99 16.06
N PRO A 312 -5.83 -11.72 16.47
CA PRO A 312 -4.59 -11.77 15.71
C PRO A 312 -4.79 -12.58 14.41
N VAL A 313 -4.22 -12.08 13.33
CA VAL A 313 -4.18 -12.72 12.01
C VAL A 313 -2.75 -12.59 11.51
N ALA A 314 -2.12 -13.68 11.08
CA ALA A 314 -0.77 -13.58 10.50
C ALA A 314 -0.82 -12.80 9.17
N TYR A 315 0.26 -12.11 8.82
CA TYR A 315 0.41 -11.49 7.50
C TYR A 315 1.84 -11.63 6.98
N THR A 316 1.97 -11.70 5.66
CA THR A 316 3.22 -11.64 4.92
C THR A 316 3.17 -10.54 3.89
N ASN A 317 4.24 -9.75 3.78
CA ASN A 317 4.37 -8.82 2.67
C ASN A 317 4.88 -9.56 1.43
N THR A 318 3.97 -9.78 0.48
CA THR A 318 4.25 -10.39 -0.83
C THR A 318 4.12 -9.40 -1.97
N THR A 319 4.31 -8.10 -1.72
CA THR A 319 4.17 -7.05 -2.75
C THR A 319 5.11 -7.28 -3.94
N ASP A 320 6.29 -7.86 -3.72
CA ASP A 320 7.25 -8.14 -4.78
C ASP A 320 6.78 -9.22 -5.79
N GLN A 321 5.68 -9.94 -5.50
CA GLN A 321 5.10 -10.90 -6.45
C GLN A 321 4.69 -10.24 -7.78
N TYR A 322 4.34 -8.96 -7.76
CA TYR A 322 3.98 -8.22 -8.98
C TYR A 322 5.17 -7.99 -9.90
N SER A 323 6.39 -8.11 -9.39
CA SER A 323 7.63 -8.03 -10.16
C SER A 323 7.96 -9.32 -10.93
N LEU A 324 7.24 -10.43 -10.66
CA LEU A 324 7.50 -11.71 -11.31
C LEU A 324 7.10 -11.67 -12.80
N PRO A 325 7.92 -12.23 -13.72
CA PRO A 325 7.72 -12.08 -15.16
C PRO A 325 6.53 -12.87 -15.72
N LYS A 326 6.16 -14.00 -15.10
CA LYS A 326 5.09 -14.88 -15.61
C LYS A 326 3.81 -14.75 -14.79
N ARG A 327 2.67 -14.59 -15.47
CA ARG A 327 1.33 -14.61 -14.84
C ARG A 327 1.10 -15.84 -13.98
N SER A 328 1.51 -17.02 -14.47
CA SER A 328 1.35 -18.29 -13.74
C SER A 328 2.12 -18.31 -12.43
N GLN A 329 3.29 -17.67 -12.34
CA GLN A 329 4.06 -17.56 -11.10
C GLN A 329 3.32 -16.66 -10.09
N ARG A 330 2.80 -15.51 -10.55
CA ARG A 330 2.00 -14.60 -9.72
C ARG A 330 0.75 -15.30 -9.18
N MET A 331 0.02 -16.00 -10.05
CA MET A 331 -1.14 -16.82 -9.65
C MET A 331 -0.77 -17.88 -8.62
N LEU A 332 0.39 -18.53 -8.77
CA LEU A 332 0.83 -19.55 -7.82
C LEU A 332 1.18 -18.94 -6.47
N VAL A 333 1.86 -17.78 -6.43
CA VAL A 333 2.15 -17.08 -5.18
C VAL A 333 0.85 -16.75 -4.46
N VAL A 334 -0.14 -16.16 -5.15
CA VAL A 334 -1.46 -15.88 -4.55
C VAL A 334 -2.21 -17.15 -4.15
N GLY A 335 -2.09 -18.24 -4.92
CA GLY A 335 -2.76 -19.51 -4.60
C GLY A 335 -2.07 -20.33 -3.51
N ALA A 336 -0.80 -20.05 -3.20
CA ALA A 336 0.03 -20.89 -2.35
C ALA A 336 -0.50 -21.01 -0.91
N GLY A 337 -1.03 -19.92 -0.36
CA GLY A 337 -1.64 -19.94 0.97
C GLY A 337 -2.83 -20.88 1.03
N VAL A 338 -3.74 -20.79 0.06
CA VAL A 338 -4.91 -21.68 -0.02
C VAL A 338 -4.48 -23.14 -0.23
N LEU A 339 -3.48 -23.39 -1.07
CA LEU A 339 -2.93 -24.75 -1.27
C LEU A 339 -2.34 -25.31 0.03
N CYS A 340 -1.65 -24.49 0.82
CA CYS A 340 -1.13 -24.88 2.13
C CYS A 340 -2.28 -25.30 3.07
N GLN A 341 -3.36 -24.52 3.13
CA GLN A 341 -4.54 -24.86 3.93
C GLN A 341 -5.19 -26.17 3.46
N LEU A 342 -5.29 -26.39 2.15
CA LEU A 342 -5.82 -27.64 1.58
C LEU A 342 -4.94 -28.86 1.91
N ILE A 343 -3.62 -28.70 1.93
CA ILE A 343 -2.67 -29.73 2.37
C ILE A 343 -2.90 -30.06 3.85
N ILE A 344 -3.00 -29.04 4.72
CA ILE A 344 -3.25 -29.24 6.15
C ILE A 344 -4.61 -29.92 6.36
N ALA A 345 -5.66 -29.48 5.65
CA ALA A 345 -6.97 -30.10 5.69
C ALA A 345 -6.89 -31.58 5.29
N THR A 346 -6.17 -31.90 4.21
CA THR A 346 -5.96 -33.27 3.76
C THR A 346 -5.32 -34.12 4.86
N PHE A 347 -4.18 -33.70 5.40
CA PHE A 347 -3.51 -34.44 6.48
C PHE A 347 -4.38 -34.60 7.72
N ALA A 348 -5.05 -33.53 8.16
CA ALA A 348 -5.93 -33.55 9.32
C ALA A 348 -7.13 -34.49 9.13
N PHE A 349 -7.70 -34.53 7.91
CA PHE A 349 -8.78 -35.44 7.56
C PHE A 349 -8.34 -36.89 7.63
N TRP A 350 -7.21 -37.26 7.02
CA TRP A 350 -6.71 -38.63 7.05
C TRP A 350 -6.35 -39.07 8.47
N LEU A 351 -5.75 -38.17 9.26
CA LEU A 351 -5.45 -38.43 10.67
C LEU A 351 -6.74 -38.66 11.47
N TRP A 352 -7.76 -37.81 11.29
CA TRP A 352 -9.06 -37.98 11.93
C TRP A 352 -9.70 -39.34 11.63
N ASN A 353 -9.64 -39.80 10.38
CA ASN A 353 -10.17 -41.10 9.95
C ASN A 353 -9.38 -42.30 10.49
N SER A 354 -8.11 -42.11 10.81
CA SER A 354 -7.21 -43.19 11.26
C SER A 354 -7.17 -43.35 12.77
N LEU A 355 -7.79 -42.43 13.52
CA LEU A 355 -7.73 -42.38 14.98
C LEU A 355 -9.00 -42.93 15.63
N ALA A 356 -8.84 -43.47 16.84
CA ALA A 356 -9.96 -43.94 17.64
C ALA A 356 -10.90 -42.77 18.01
N VAL A 357 -12.20 -42.96 17.74
CA VAL A 357 -13.27 -41.99 18.02
C VAL A 357 -13.25 -41.61 19.49
N GLY A 358 -13.34 -40.30 19.78
CA GLY A 358 -13.36 -39.75 21.14
C GLY A 358 -11.97 -39.49 21.76
N SER A 359 -10.89 -40.02 21.19
CA SER A 359 -9.53 -39.70 21.64
C SER A 359 -9.21 -38.20 21.51
N TRP A 360 -8.23 -37.70 22.26
CA TRP A 360 -7.81 -36.30 22.17
C TRP A 360 -7.29 -35.96 20.76
N LEU A 361 -6.44 -36.81 20.19
CA LEU A 361 -5.91 -36.62 18.84
C LEU A 361 -7.03 -36.64 17.79
N TRP A 362 -8.03 -37.50 17.93
CA TRP A 362 -9.17 -37.54 17.01
C TRP A 362 -9.93 -36.20 17.01
N ARG A 363 -10.16 -35.63 18.21
CA ARG A 363 -10.79 -34.31 18.35
C ARG A 363 -9.95 -33.19 17.75
N MET A 364 -8.66 -33.14 18.06
CA MET A 364 -7.74 -32.12 17.51
C MET A 364 -7.64 -32.20 15.98
N SER A 365 -7.59 -33.42 15.42
CA SER A 365 -7.52 -33.63 13.98
C SER A 365 -8.79 -33.14 13.28
N PHE A 366 -9.97 -33.40 13.86
CA PHE A 366 -11.22 -32.88 13.32
C PHE A 366 -11.29 -31.34 13.41
N LEU A 367 -10.91 -30.75 14.55
CA LEU A 367 -10.89 -29.29 14.70
C LEU A 367 -9.89 -28.63 13.75
N LEU A 368 -8.71 -29.22 13.53
CA LEU A 368 -7.72 -28.74 12.57
C LEU A 368 -8.24 -28.85 11.13
N PHE A 369 -8.90 -29.94 10.78
CA PHE A 369 -9.58 -30.09 9.50
C PHE A 369 -10.65 -29.02 9.30
N ALA A 370 -11.53 -28.84 10.29
CA ALA A 370 -12.59 -27.85 10.26
C ALA A 370 -12.04 -26.42 10.15
N ALA A 371 -11.00 -26.09 10.93
CA ALA A 371 -10.33 -24.78 10.86
C ALA A 371 -9.69 -24.53 9.49
N SER A 372 -9.04 -25.55 8.91
CA SER A 372 -8.45 -25.46 7.57
C SER A 372 -9.51 -25.26 6.49
N VAL A 373 -10.58 -26.06 6.49
CA VAL A 373 -11.69 -25.89 5.54
C VAL A 373 -12.39 -24.54 5.71
N PHE A 374 -12.60 -24.09 6.95
CA PHE A 374 -13.19 -22.79 7.25
C PHE A 374 -12.33 -21.65 6.70
N THR A 375 -11.02 -21.66 6.99
CA THR A 375 -10.09 -20.63 6.50
C THR A 375 -9.95 -20.65 4.97
N VAL A 376 -10.01 -21.82 4.31
CA VAL A 376 -10.10 -21.91 2.84
C VAL A 376 -11.37 -21.22 2.33
N ALA A 377 -12.53 -21.51 2.93
CA ALA A 377 -13.79 -20.93 2.51
C ALA A 377 -13.81 -19.40 2.65
N VAL A 378 -13.17 -18.87 3.70
CA VAL A 378 -12.99 -17.42 3.89
C VAL A 378 -12.02 -16.84 2.86
N ASN A 379 -10.84 -17.44 2.68
CA ASN A 379 -9.79 -16.87 1.83
C ASN A 379 -10.07 -17.02 0.34
N LEU A 380 -10.67 -18.12 -0.10
CA LEU A 380 -10.97 -18.39 -1.50
C LEU A 380 -12.21 -17.61 -1.99
N ASN A 381 -12.89 -16.87 -1.11
CA ASN A 381 -14.00 -16.03 -1.50
C ASN A 381 -13.53 -14.86 -2.40
N PRO A 382 -13.94 -14.81 -3.68
CA PRO A 382 -13.48 -13.79 -4.62
C PRO A 382 -14.09 -12.40 -4.38
N LEU A 383 -15.10 -12.30 -3.51
CA LEU A 383 -15.92 -11.11 -3.34
C LEU A 383 -15.43 -10.18 -2.23
N ALA A 384 -14.61 -10.73 -1.32
CA ALA A 384 -13.85 -9.98 -0.32
C ALA A 384 -12.38 -9.89 -0.73
N LYS A 385 -11.64 -8.89 -0.24
CA LYS A 385 -10.21 -8.68 -0.58
C LYS A 385 -9.29 -9.69 0.12
N PHE A 386 -9.59 -10.97 -0.04
CA PHE A 386 -8.75 -12.10 0.34
C PHE A 386 -8.10 -12.71 -0.92
N ASP A 387 -7.38 -13.81 -0.77
CA ASP A 387 -6.67 -14.48 -1.86
C ASP A 387 -7.55 -14.80 -3.07
N GLY A 388 -8.80 -15.21 -2.87
CA GLY A 388 -9.74 -15.50 -3.95
C GLY A 388 -9.96 -14.30 -4.87
N TYR A 389 -9.98 -13.08 -4.31
CA TYR A 389 -10.08 -11.85 -5.09
C TYR A 389 -8.82 -11.61 -5.89
N TYR A 390 -7.64 -11.76 -5.28
CA TYR A 390 -6.37 -11.58 -5.97
C TYR A 390 -6.11 -12.67 -7.01
N LEU A 391 -6.61 -13.89 -6.78
CA LEU A 391 -6.58 -14.99 -7.75
C LEU A 391 -7.47 -14.66 -8.95
N ALA A 392 -8.67 -14.12 -8.71
CA ALA A 392 -9.54 -13.63 -9.77
C ALA A 392 -8.90 -12.48 -10.57
N VAL A 393 -8.24 -11.53 -9.89
CA VAL A 393 -7.46 -10.46 -10.53
C VAL A 393 -6.33 -11.04 -11.39
N ALA A 394 -5.57 -12.01 -10.86
CA ALA A 394 -4.47 -12.62 -11.58
C ALA A 394 -4.93 -13.48 -12.77
N ALA A 395 -6.08 -14.16 -12.65
CA ALA A 395 -6.68 -14.96 -13.72
C ALA A 395 -7.29 -14.11 -14.84
N THR A 396 -7.97 -13.02 -14.48
CA THR A 396 -8.58 -12.09 -15.45
C THR A 396 -7.58 -11.09 -16.03
N GLY A 397 -6.50 -10.80 -15.32
CA GLY A 397 -5.55 -9.73 -15.67
C GLY A 397 -6.05 -8.32 -15.35
N ILE A 398 -7.25 -8.19 -14.76
CA ILE A 398 -7.91 -6.91 -14.49
C ILE A 398 -7.50 -6.42 -13.10
N ASN A 399 -6.52 -5.51 -13.06
CA ASN A 399 -6.14 -4.83 -11.82
C ASN A 399 -7.32 -4.02 -11.24
N ASN A 400 -7.43 -3.97 -9.91
CA ASN A 400 -8.46 -3.23 -9.19
C ASN A 400 -9.91 -3.61 -9.59
N LEU A 401 -10.16 -4.89 -9.87
CA LEU A 401 -11.43 -5.46 -10.32
C LEU A 401 -12.67 -4.88 -9.60
N ARG A 402 -12.67 -4.79 -8.27
CA ARG A 402 -13.79 -4.27 -7.47
C ARG A 402 -14.04 -2.77 -7.69
N GLN A 403 -12.98 -1.97 -7.79
CA GLN A 403 -13.12 -0.53 -8.00
C GLN A 403 -13.61 -0.25 -9.41
N ARG A 404 -13.00 -0.89 -10.42
CA ARG A 404 -13.41 -0.78 -11.83
C ARG A 404 -14.83 -1.27 -12.05
N SER A 405 -15.25 -2.36 -11.38
CA SER A 405 -16.63 -2.85 -11.50
C SER A 405 -17.65 -1.86 -10.91
N LEU A 406 -17.33 -1.21 -9.80
CA LEU A 406 -18.20 -0.18 -9.21
C LEU A 406 -18.24 1.08 -10.09
N GLN A 407 -17.09 1.51 -10.63
CA GLN A 407 -17.02 2.62 -11.58
C GLN A 407 -17.84 2.33 -12.84
N PHE A 408 -17.74 1.12 -13.40
CA PHE A 408 -18.53 0.68 -14.54
C PHE A 408 -20.05 0.84 -14.30
N TYR A 409 -20.56 0.43 -13.14
CA TYR A 409 -21.96 0.64 -12.79
C TYR A 409 -22.31 2.11 -12.52
N GLY A 410 -21.39 2.88 -11.94
CA GLY A 410 -21.54 4.33 -11.79
C GLY A 410 -21.65 5.06 -13.12
N ASP A 411 -20.82 4.69 -14.10
CA ASP A 411 -20.86 5.22 -15.46
C ASP A 411 -22.15 4.83 -16.18
N LEU A 412 -22.62 3.58 -16.00
CA LEU A 412 -23.89 3.11 -16.55
C LEU A 412 -25.10 3.89 -15.97
N LEU A 413 -25.11 4.12 -14.66
CA LEU A 413 -26.17 4.88 -13.99
C LEU A 413 -26.14 6.38 -14.34
N THR A 414 -24.96 6.92 -14.65
CA THR A 414 -24.77 8.34 -15.01
C THR A 414 -24.80 8.59 -16.53
N GLY A 415 -24.95 7.53 -17.35
CA GLY A 415 -24.99 7.62 -18.81
C GLY A 415 -23.65 7.99 -19.46
N LYS A 416 -22.52 7.83 -18.75
CA LYS A 416 -21.19 8.12 -19.28
C LYS A 416 -20.66 6.95 -20.11
N PRO A 417 -19.92 7.20 -21.21
CA PRO A 417 -19.32 6.12 -21.99
C PRO A 417 -18.25 5.42 -21.16
N SER A 418 -18.40 4.10 -20.98
CA SER A 418 -17.41 3.28 -20.27
C SER A 418 -16.09 3.25 -21.05
N GLN A 419 -15.00 3.64 -20.38
CA GLN A 419 -13.64 3.58 -20.92
C GLN A 419 -13.06 2.15 -20.99
N GLU A 420 -13.84 1.14 -20.56
CA GLU A 420 -13.36 -0.24 -20.43
C GLU A 420 -13.41 -1.01 -21.76
N GLN A 421 -12.39 -1.84 -22.00
CA GLN A 421 -12.27 -2.69 -23.19
C GLN A 421 -13.42 -3.72 -23.25
N GLY A 422 -13.91 -4.03 -24.45
CA GLY A 422 -15.12 -4.86 -24.64
C GLY A 422 -15.08 -6.23 -23.97
N GLY A 423 -13.92 -6.88 -23.93
CA GLY A 423 -13.73 -8.19 -23.30
C GLY A 423 -13.79 -8.17 -21.76
N ASP A 424 -13.46 -7.04 -21.13
CA ASP A 424 -13.46 -6.90 -19.67
C ASP A 424 -14.84 -6.55 -19.12
N ARG A 425 -15.71 -5.96 -19.95
CA ARG A 425 -17.03 -5.44 -19.55
C ARG A 425 -17.93 -6.49 -18.94
N TRP A 426 -17.99 -7.70 -19.52
CA TRP A 426 -18.86 -8.75 -19.00
C TRP A 426 -18.38 -9.27 -17.64
N ILE A 427 -17.06 -9.35 -17.44
CA ILE A 427 -16.45 -9.76 -16.17
C ILE A 427 -16.81 -8.74 -15.09
N LEU A 428 -16.64 -7.45 -15.39
CA LEU A 428 -16.98 -6.35 -14.49
C LEU A 428 -18.48 -6.31 -14.16
N ALA A 429 -19.33 -6.52 -15.17
CA ALA A 429 -20.78 -6.56 -15.03
C ALA A 429 -21.25 -7.73 -14.17
N VAL A 430 -20.64 -8.91 -14.28
CA VAL A 430 -20.98 -10.06 -13.44
C VAL A 430 -20.41 -9.90 -12.03
N TYR A 431 -19.18 -9.42 -11.89
CA TYR A 431 -18.52 -9.35 -10.59
C TYR A 431 -19.23 -8.42 -9.58
N ALA A 432 -19.67 -7.23 -10.02
CA ALA A 432 -20.20 -6.22 -9.09
C ALA A 432 -21.49 -6.66 -8.36
N PRO A 433 -22.53 -7.18 -9.04
CA PRO A 433 -23.74 -7.68 -8.39
C PRO A 433 -23.46 -8.80 -7.40
N PHE A 434 -22.62 -9.77 -7.77
CA PHE A 434 -22.25 -10.86 -6.87
C PHE A 434 -21.51 -10.33 -5.63
N SER A 435 -20.55 -9.43 -5.83
CA SER A 435 -19.80 -8.82 -4.72
C SER A 435 -20.72 -8.01 -3.81
N PHE A 436 -21.67 -7.27 -4.37
CA PHE A 436 -22.66 -6.51 -3.62
C PHE A 436 -23.57 -7.41 -2.79
N VAL A 437 -24.15 -8.45 -3.41
CA VAL A 437 -25.00 -9.43 -2.71
C VAL A 437 -24.23 -10.09 -1.58
N TYR A 438 -22.99 -10.52 -1.81
CA TYR A 438 -22.16 -11.12 -0.78
C TYR A 438 -21.88 -10.16 0.40
N VAL A 439 -21.48 -8.92 0.10
CA VAL A 439 -21.26 -7.90 1.12
C VAL A 439 -22.54 -7.70 1.92
N LEU A 440 -23.69 -7.56 1.26
CA LEU A 440 -24.98 -7.42 1.94
C LEU A 440 -25.32 -8.65 2.80
N SER A 441 -25.06 -9.86 2.31
CA SER A 441 -25.30 -11.10 3.07
C SER A 441 -24.39 -11.20 4.30
N VAL A 442 -23.10 -10.89 4.18
CA VAL A 442 -22.16 -10.97 5.32
C VAL A 442 -22.44 -9.88 6.34
N PHE A 443 -22.55 -8.62 5.91
CA PHE A 443 -22.85 -7.52 6.82
C PHE A 443 -24.25 -7.65 7.41
N GLY A 444 -25.23 -8.13 6.64
CA GLY A 444 -26.56 -8.44 7.12
C GLY A 444 -26.55 -9.55 8.16
N PHE A 445 -25.84 -10.66 7.91
CA PHE A 445 -25.67 -11.74 8.88
C PHE A 445 -24.97 -11.27 10.16
N LEU A 446 -23.86 -10.54 10.03
CA LEU A 446 -23.14 -9.98 11.18
C LEU A 446 -24.01 -9.01 11.97
N PHE A 447 -24.71 -8.10 11.28
CA PHE A 447 -25.63 -7.17 11.90
C PHE A 447 -26.76 -7.88 12.65
N LEU A 448 -27.38 -8.89 12.04
CA LEU A 448 -28.43 -9.68 12.68
C LEU A 448 -27.91 -10.44 13.90
N ASN A 449 -26.70 -11.02 13.83
CA ASN A 449 -26.09 -11.71 14.96
C ASN A 449 -25.73 -10.75 16.10
N VAL A 450 -25.12 -9.60 15.78
CA VAL A 450 -24.79 -8.56 16.77
C VAL A 450 -26.07 -7.99 17.36
N ALA A 451 -27.10 -7.72 16.56
CA ALA A 451 -28.40 -7.26 17.03
C ALA A 451 -29.04 -8.31 17.95
N ASN A 452 -29.07 -9.58 17.54
CA ASN A 452 -29.61 -10.67 18.34
C ASN A 452 -28.84 -10.85 19.65
N TRP A 453 -27.51 -10.83 19.62
CA TRP A 453 -26.66 -10.86 20.81
C TRP A 453 -26.95 -9.66 21.72
N THR A 454 -26.99 -8.45 21.17
CA THR A 454 -27.26 -7.22 21.93
C THR A 454 -28.65 -7.24 22.55
N LEU A 455 -29.67 -7.72 21.85
CA LEU A 455 -31.04 -7.86 22.35
C LEU A 455 -31.13 -8.98 23.42
N THR A 456 -30.41 -10.08 23.24
CA THR A 456 -30.36 -11.19 24.19
C THR A 456 -29.67 -10.78 25.50
N TYR A 457 -28.57 -10.03 25.40
CA TYR A 457 -27.78 -9.56 26.54
C TYR A 457 -28.09 -8.11 26.93
N LEU A 458 -29.23 -7.57 26.48
CA LEU A 458 -29.63 -6.17 26.66
C LEU A 458 -29.56 -5.70 28.12
N PRO A 459 -29.98 -6.49 29.13
CA PRO A 459 -29.86 -6.07 30.52
C PRO A 459 -28.39 -5.87 30.94
N ILE A 460 -27.50 -6.79 30.55
CA ILE A 460 -26.08 -6.79 30.92
C ILE A 460 -25.34 -5.68 30.18
N THR A 461 -25.55 -5.55 28.87
CA THR A 461 -24.93 -4.48 28.06
C THR A 461 -25.37 -3.10 28.53
N SER A 462 -26.65 -2.93 28.89
CA SER A 462 -27.15 -1.68 29.47
C SER A 462 -26.51 -1.37 30.82
N LEU A 463 -26.34 -2.37 31.69
CA LEU A 463 -25.70 -2.21 33.00
C LEU A 463 -24.22 -1.83 32.87
N VAL A 464 -23.49 -2.47 31.93
CA VAL A 464 -22.08 -2.14 31.63
C VAL A 464 -21.96 -0.73 31.06
N LEU A 465 -22.82 -0.34 30.11
CA LEU A 465 -22.81 1.02 29.55
C LEU A 465 -23.15 2.07 30.59
N LEU A 466 -24.12 1.80 31.49
CA LEU A 466 -24.44 2.68 32.61
C LEU A 466 -23.28 2.77 33.61
N ALA A 467 -22.57 1.67 33.88
CA ALA A 467 -21.39 1.68 34.73
C ALA A 467 -20.25 2.50 34.10
N ILE A 468 -19.98 2.31 32.80
CA ILE A 468 -18.99 3.11 32.06
C ILE A 468 -19.37 4.59 32.07
N TRP A 469 -20.64 4.91 31.78
CA TRP A 469 -21.13 6.28 31.82
C TRP A 469 -21.01 6.90 33.22
N GLY A 470 -21.39 6.16 34.27
CA GLY A 470 -21.25 6.60 35.65
C GLY A 470 -19.81 6.83 36.04
N THR A 471 -18.90 5.91 35.68
CA THR A 471 -17.46 6.10 35.94
C THR A 471 -16.91 7.30 35.19
N TYR A 472 -17.27 7.50 33.92
CA TYR A 472 -16.87 8.69 33.18
C TYR A 472 -17.42 9.97 33.80
N PHE A 473 -18.70 10.01 34.17
CA PHE A 473 -19.33 11.20 34.73
C PHE A 473 -18.75 11.60 36.10
N TYR A 474 -18.40 10.63 36.94
CA TYR A 474 -17.88 10.90 38.29
C TYR A 474 -16.34 10.93 38.39
N LEU A 475 -15.60 10.30 37.47
CA LEU A 475 -14.13 10.26 37.48
C LEU A 475 -13.45 11.06 36.37
N ALA A 476 -14.17 11.57 35.36
CA ALA A 476 -13.55 12.48 34.39
C ALA A 476 -13.30 13.84 35.08
N PRO A 477 -12.05 14.32 35.12
CA PRO A 477 -11.75 15.62 35.71
C PRO A 477 -12.38 16.72 34.85
N ASP A 478 -12.99 17.69 35.51
CA ASP A 478 -13.56 18.88 34.88
C ASP A 478 -12.45 19.60 34.09
N PRO A 479 -12.61 19.87 32.78
CA PRO A 479 -11.55 20.44 31.93
C PRO A 479 -11.19 21.90 32.26
N LYS A 480 -11.53 22.39 33.45
CA LYS A 480 -11.37 23.78 33.89
C LYS A 480 -10.72 23.97 35.28
N ASN A 481 -9.98 22.99 35.80
CA ASN A 481 -9.07 23.21 36.94
C ASN A 481 -7.63 22.88 36.56
#